data_AF-V4AIK4-F1
#
_entry.id   AF-V4AIK4-F1
#
_cell.length_a   1.000
_cell.length_b   1.000
_cell.length_c   1.000
_cell.angle_alpha   90.00
_cell.angle_beta   90.00
_cell.angle_gamma   90.00
#
_symmetry.space_group_name_H-M   'P 1'
#
loop_
_entity.id
_entity.type
_entity.pdbx_description
1 polymer ?
#
loop_
_entity_poly.entity_id
_entity_poly.type
_entity_poly.pdbx_seq_one_letter_code
_entity_poly.pdbx_strand_id
1 'polypeptide(L)'
;SLVPLSPWSHSLLGFTFSLVPFSPWFHFLLGPILSLVPLSPWFHFLLGPILSLVTLSPWSHFLLGSTFSLIPFSPWSHSLLGSTISLVPLSPWFHSLLGTILSLVSFSPWYHSLLGLILSLVPFSPWSHSLLGSTFSLVPLSPWSHSLLGLILSLVPLSPWFHFLLGPILSLVPFSPWSHSLLGSTFSLVLLSPW
;
A
#
# COMPACT_ATOMS: atom_id res chain seq x y z
N SER A 1 4.36 -6.97 -27.33
CA SER A 1 3.26 -6.30 -26.60
C SER A 1 1.98 -7.06 -26.88
N LEU A 2 1.05 -7.08 -25.93
CA LEU A 2 -0.27 -7.73 -26.08
C LEU A 2 -1.36 -6.68 -25.82
N VAL A 3 -2.29 -6.55 -26.76
CA VAL A 3 -3.39 -5.55 -26.73
C VAL A 3 -4.72 -6.25 -27.06
N PRO A 4 -5.35 -6.92 -26.08
CA PRO A 4 -6.64 -7.55 -26.29
C PRO A 4 -7.77 -6.51 -26.36
N LEU A 5 -8.60 -6.62 -27.40
CA LEU A 5 -9.72 -5.72 -27.69
C LEU A 5 -11.11 -6.35 -27.39
N SER A 6 -11.14 -7.62 -27.03
CA SER A 6 -12.34 -8.38 -26.69
C SER A 6 -12.14 -9.13 -25.38
N PRO A 7 -13.21 -9.41 -24.60
CA PRO A 7 -13.09 -10.18 -23.37
C PRO A 7 -12.30 -11.46 -23.60
N TRP A 8 -11.34 -11.71 -22.71
CA TRP A 8 -10.37 -12.79 -22.90
C TRP A 8 -10.06 -13.50 -21.59
N SER A 9 -9.82 -14.81 -21.70
CA SER A 9 -9.39 -15.68 -20.60
C SER A 9 -8.26 -16.57 -21.08
N HIS A 10 -7.07 -16.44 -20.49
CA HIS A 10 -5.91 -17.25 -20.84
C HIS A 10 -4.91 -17.34 -19.69
N SER A 11 -4.11 -18.41 -19.69
CA SER A 11 -2.94 -18.57 -18.84
C SER A 11 -1.69 -18.28 -19.68
N LEU A 12 -0.90 -17.28 -19.29
CA LEU A 12 0.34 -16.95 -19.99
C LEU A 12 1.53 -17.33 -19.12
N LEU A 13 2.46 -18.08 -19.71
CA LEU A 13 3.73 -18.45 -19.10
C LEU A 13 4.86 -17.81 -19.91
N GLY A 14 5.60 -16.89 -19.29
CA GLY A 14 6.76 -16.27 -19.93
C GLY A 14 6.96 -14.80 -19.58
N PHE A 15 7.86 -14.16 -20.32
CA PHE A 15 8.17 -12.74 -20.17
C PHE A 15 7.19 -11.88 -20.97
N THR A 16 6.56 -10.91 -20.31
CA THR A 16 5.67 -9.95 -20.97
C THR A 16 6.29 -8.56 -20.96
N PHE A 17 6.61 -8.02 -22.13
CA PHE A 17 7.17 -6.66 -22.22
C PHE A 17 6.14 -5.58 -21.89
N SER A 18 4.95 -5.66 -22.47
CA SER A 18 3.88 -4.69 -22.26
C SER A 18 2.52 -5.33 -22.53
N LEU A 19 1.57 -5.08 -21.63
CA LEU A 19 0.20 -5.59 -21.69
C LEU A 19 -0.80 -4.46 -21.39
N VAL A 20 -1.70 -4.18 -22.34
CA VAL A 20 -2.69 -3.09 -22.27
C VAL A 20 -4.05 -3.60 -22.76
N PRO A 21 -4.96 -4.07 -21.88
CA PRO A 21 -6.32 -4.42 -22.25
C PRO A 21 -7.20 -3.22 -22.45
N PHE A 22 -8.22 -3.43 -23.28
CA PHE A 22 -9.33 -2.49 -23.42
C PHE A 22 -10.69 -3.11 -23.06
N SER A 23 -10.71 -4.38 -22.63
CA SER A 23 -11.94 -5.12 -22.32
C SER A 23 -11.79 -5.93 -21.03
N PRO A 24 -12.88 -6.14 -20.25
CA PRO A 24 -12.83 -6.95 -19.05
C PRO A 24 -12.22 -8.32 -19.31
N TRP A 25 -11.35 -8.77 -18.40
CA TRP A 25 -10.55 -9.98 -18.60
C TRP A 25 -10.25 -10.71 -17.29
N PHE A 26 -9.98 -12.00 -17.41
CA PHE A 26 -9.58 -12.87 -16.29
C PHE A 26 -8.35 -13.69 -16.68
N HIS A 27 -7.25 -13.56 -15.92
CA HIS A 27 -5.97 -14.18 -16.29
C HIS A 27 -5.19 -14.77 -15.12
N PHE A 28 -4.45 -15.82 -15.43
CA PHE A 28 -3.34 -16.33 -14.63
C PHE A 28 -2.04 -16.02 -15.37
N LEU A 29 -1.16 -15.22 -14.78
CA LEU A 29 0.11 -14.83 -15.39
C LEU A 29 1.26 -15.39 -14.57
N LEU A 30 2.09 -16.23 -15.19
CA LEU A 30 3.32 -16.73 -14.63
C LEU A 30 4.52 -16.13 -15.37
N GLY A 31 5.24 -15.25 -14.69
CA GLY A 31 6.47 -14.67 -15.20
C GLY A 31 6.58 -13.16 -15.01
N PRO A 32 7.73 -12.60 -15.41
CA PRO A 32 8.01 -11.18 -15.28
C PRO A 32 7.18 -10.33 -16.26
N ILE A 33 6.68 -9.20 -15.77
CA ILE A 33 5.99 -8.19 -16.58
C ILE A 33 6.71 -6.85 -16.45
N LEU A 34 7.12 -6.26 -17.57
CA LEU A 34 7.81 -4.97 -17.55
C LEU A 34 6.81 -3.81 -17.43
N SER A 35 5.68 -3.86 -18.14
CA SER A 35 4.65 -2.82 -18.05
C SER A 35 3.25 -3.41 -18.19
N LEU A 36 2.36 -3.04 -17.27
CA LEU A 36 0.98 -3.48 -17.23
C LEU A 36 0.05 -2.29 -17.01
N VAL A 37 -0.82 -2.03 -17.99
CA VAL A 37 -1.71 -0.86 -17.99
C VAL A 37 -3.16 -1.24 -18.33
N PRO A 38 -3.92 -1.78 -17.38
CA PRO A 38 -5.36 -2.04 -17.56
C PRO A 38 -6.19 -0.76 -17.73
N LEU A 39 -7.02 -0.76 -18.78
CA LEU A 39 -7.99 0.30 -19.06
C LEU A 39 -9.45 -0.14 -18.88
N SER A 40 -9.67 -1.40 -18.46
CA SER A 40 -10.98 -2.00 -18.22
C SER A 40 -10.97 -2.86 -16.95
N PRO A 41 -12.13 -3.02 -16.27
CA PRO A 41 -12.19 -3.79 -15.03
C PRO A 41 -11.60 -5.19 -15.14
N TRP A 42 -10.88 -5.63 -14.12
CA TRP A 42 -10.13 -6.88 -14.21
C TRP A 42 -9.94 -7.64 -12.91
N PHE A 43 -9.79 -8.95 -13.08
CA PHE A 43 -9.54 -9.94 -12.04
C PHE A 43 -8.38 -10.83 -12.46
N HIS A 44 -7.31 -10.89 -11.68
CA HIS A 44 -6.16 -11.73 -12.05
C HIS A 44 -5.39 -12.31 -10.87
N PHE A 45 -4.69 -13.40 -11.15
CA PHE A 45 -3.65 -13.96 -10.31
C PHE A 45 -2.32 -13.83 -11.04
N LEU A 46 -1.35 -13.16 -10.41
CA LEU A 46 -0.01 -12.98 -10.96
C LEU A 46 1.03 -13.60 -10.04
N LEU A 47 1.90 -14.41 -10.63
CA LEU A 47 3.07 -14.98 -9.98
C LEU A 47 4.32 -14.56 -10.75
N GLY A 48 5.07 -13.62 -10.18
CA GLY A 48 6.24 -13.03 -10.82
C GLY A 48 6.44 -11.55 -10.48
N PRO A 49 7.57 -10.96 -10.89
CA PRO A 49 7.83 -9.55 -10.67
C PRO A 49 7.10 -8.68 -11.71
N ILE A 50 6.64 -7.51 -11.27
CA ILE A 50 6.13 -6.44 -12.14
C ILE A 50 7.02 -5.21 -11.97
N LEU A 51 7.58 -4.69 -13.06
CA LEU A 51 8.35 -3.45 -13.00
C LEU A 51 7.43 -2.23 -12.87
N SER A 52 6.38 -2.13 -13.69
CA SER A 52 5.44 -1.03 -13.64
C SER A 52 4.00 -1.51 -13.82
N LEU A 53 3.15 -1.17 -12.85
CA LEU A 53 1.72 -1.40 -12.89
C LEU A 53 1.00 -0.06 -12.72
N VAL A 54 0.30 0.38 -13.77
CA VAL A 54 -0.49 1.62 -13.77
C VAL A 54 -1.92 1.27 -14.13
N THR A 55 -2.87 1.60 -13.28
CA THR A 55 -4.23 1.08 -13.44
C THR A 55 -5.26 2.20 -13.47
N LEU A 56 -6.09 2.20 -14.52
CA LEU A 56 -7.03 3.29 -14.82
C LEU A 56 -8.50 2.88 -14.70
N SER A 57 -8.77 1.63 -14.35
CA SER A 57 -10.11 1.05 -14.23
C SER A 57 -10.20 0.10 -13.04
N PRO A 58 -11.31 0.01 -12.30
CA PRO A 58 -11.38 -0.73 -11.04
C PRO A 58 -10.89 -2.17 -11.13
N TRP A 59 -10.25 -2.68 -10.07
CA TRP A 59 -9.77 -4.06 -10.10
C TRP A 59 -9.74 -4.78 -8.79
N SER A 60 -9.68 -6.10 -8.92
CA SER A 60 -9.14 -6.91 -7.85
C SER A 60 -8.09 -7.90 -8.34
N HIS A 61 -7.09 -8.14 -7.50
CA HIS A 61 -6.05 -9.09 -7.86
C HIS A 61 -5.38 -9.72 -6.66
N PHE A 62 -4.73 -10.85 -6.95
CA PHE A 62 -3.80 -11.50 -6.07
C PHE A 62 -2.42 -11.54 -6.73
N LEU A 63 -1.42 -10.97 -6.05
CA LEU A 63 -0.04 -10.92 -6.53
C LEU A 63 0.87 -11.70 -5.58
N LEU A 64 1.62 -12.65 -6.12
CA LEU A 64 2.75 -13.31 -5.47
C LEU A 64 4.05 -12.89 -6.18
N GLY A 65 4.80 -11.98 -5.58
CA GLY A 65 6.01 -11.46 -6.21
C GLY A 65 6.37 -10.05 -5.76
N SER A 66 7.22 -9.40 -6.56
CA SER A 66 7.67 -8.03 -6.30
C SER A 66 7.06 -7.06 -7.31
N THR A 67 6.64 -5.90 -6.83
CA THR A 67 6.22 -4.78 -7.69
C THR A 67 7.18 -3.61 -7.49
N PHE A 68 7.82 -3.14 -8.55
CA PHE A 68 8.73 -2.01 -8.43
C PHE A 68 7.96 -0.69 -8.32
N SER A 69 6.98 -0.47 -9.21
CA SER A 69 6.11 0.71 -9.16
C SER A 69 4.65 0.32 -9.36
N LEU A 70 3.79 0.74 -8.43
CA LEU A 70 2.34 0.58 -8.48
C LEU A 70 1.67 1.96 -8.35
N ILE A 71 1.02 2.41 -9.43
CA ILE A 71 0.35 3.72 -9.50
C ILE A 71 -1.12 3.54 -9.89
N PRO A 72 -2.01 3.43 -8.89
CA PRO A 72 -3.42 3.23 -9.14
C PRO A 72 -4.29 4.49 -9.16
N PHE A 73 -5.09 4.64 -10.22
CA PHE A 73 -5.97 5.79 -10.48
C PHE A 73 -7.48 5.50 -10.38
N SER A 74 -7.88 4.25 -10.17
CA SER A 74 -9.27 3.86 -9.95
C SER A 74 -9.38 2.90 -8.76
N PRO A 75 -10.52 2.82 -8.05
CA PRO A 75 -10.64 2.02 -6.84
C PRO A 75 -10.20 0.56 -7.02
N TRP A 76 -9.51 0.01 -6.02
CA TRP A 76 -9.10 -1.39 -6.05
C TRP A 76 -9.16 -2.09 -4.71
N SER A 77 -9.31 -3.40 -4.82
CA SER A 77 -9.07 -4.33 -3.72
C SER A 77 -7.94 -5.27 -4.11
N HIS A 78 -6.98 -5.54 -3.23
CA HIS A 78 -5.98 -6.55 -3.57
C HIS A 78 -5.42 -7.29 -2.36
N SER A 79 -4.80 -8.42 -2.64
CA SER A 79 -3.91 -9.10 -1.71
C SER A 79 -2.56 -9.31 -2.37
N LEU A 80 -1.50 -8.96 -1.64
CA LEU A 80 -0.13 -9.04 -2.12
C LEU A 80 0.69 -9.84 -1.12
N LEU A 81 1.37 -10.86 -1.64
CA LEU A 81 2.39 -11.63 -0.95
C LEU A 81 3.75 -11.34 -1.59
N GLY A 82 4.53 -10.48 -0.94
CA GLY A 82 5.85 -10.09 -1.43
C GLY A 82 6.20 -8.64 -1.16
N SER A 83 6.88 -7.98 -2.09
CA SER A 83 7.45 -6.65 -1.87
C SER A 83 6.96 -5.62 -2.86
N THR A 84 6.74 -4.39 -2.39
CA THR A 84 6.48 -3.22 -3.23
C THR A 84 7.51 -2.15 -2.95
N ILE A 85 8.21 -1.68 -3.98
CA ILE A 85 9.22 -0.63 -3.82
C ILE A 85 8.54 0.74 -3.72
N SER A 86 7.66 1.07 -4.67
CA SER A 86 6.91 2.32 -4.66
C SER A 86 5.43 2.07 -4.90
N LEU A 87 4.60 2.51 -3.95
CA LEU A 87 3.15 2.49 -4.04
C LEU A 87 2.64 3.92 -3.95
N VAL A 88 2.05 4.43 -5.05
CA VAL A 88 1.54 5.80 -5.15
C VAL A 88 0.06 5.83 -5.51
N PRO A 89 -0.81 5.60 -4.53
CA PRO A 89 -2.23 5.54 -4.77
C PRO A 89 -2.97 6.88 -4.86
N LEU A 90 -3.78 7.01 -5.89
CA LEU A 90 -4.53 8.23 -6.26
C LEU A 90 -6.05 8.03 -6.26
N SER A 91 -6.55 6.86 -5.87
CA SER A 91 -7.98 6.57 -5.70
C SER A 91 -8.21 5.61 -4.51
N PRO A 92 -9.43 5.55 -3.94
CA PRO A 92 -9.63 4.80 -2.70
C PRO A 92 -9.31 3.31 -2.82
N TRP A 93 -8.74 2.72 -1.77
CA TRP A 93 -8.41 1.30 -1.81
C TRP A 93 -8.60 0.54 -0.50
N PHE A 94 -8.73 -0.77 -0.71
CA PHE A 94 -8.73 -1.77 0.35
C PHE A 94 -7.61 -2.77 0.07
N HIS A 95 -6.76 -3.04 1.05
CA HIS A 95 -5.64 -3.96 0.84
C HIS A 95 -5.32 -4.84 2.05
N SER A 96 -4.95 -6.09 1.78
CA SER A 96 -4.25 -6.98 2.70
C SER A 96 -2.86 -7.30 2.15
N LEU A 97 -1.81 -6.80 2.81
CA LEU A 97 -0.42 -7.09 2.45
C LEU A 97 0.20 -8.07 3.44
N LEU A 98 0.89 -9.09 2.92
CA LEU A 98 1.88 -9.84 3.69
C LEU A 98 3.25 -9.68 3.01
N GLY A 99 4.12 -8.89 3.62
CA GLY A 99 5.47 -8.61 3.11
C GLY A 99 5.94 -7.19 3.36
N THR A 100 6.56 -6.55 2.36
CA THR A 100 7.28 -5.28 2.56
C THR A 100 6.86 -4.17 1.60
N ILE A 101 6.77 -2.94 2.11
CA ILE A 101 6.62 -1.73 1.30
C ILE A 101 7.79 -0.79 1.61
N LEU A 102 8.60 -0.41 0.61
CA LEU A 102 9.68 0.54 0.84
C LEU A 102 9.15 1.99 0.92
N SER A 103 8.28 2.39 0.00
CA SER A 103 7.69 3.72 0.01
C SER A 103 6.21 3.65 -0.34
N LEU A 104 5.38 4.19 0.55
CA LEU A 104 3.96 4.42 0.32
C LEU A 104 3.67 5.91 0.43
N VAL A 105 3.25 6.52 -0.67
CA VAL A 105 2.83 7.93 -0.72
C VAL A 105 1.43 8.02 -1.26
N SER A 106 0.50 8.54 -0.49
CA SER A 106 -0.91 8.30 -0.73
C SER A 106 -1.77 9.55 -0.68
N PHE A 107 -2.65 9.69 -1.67
CA PHE A 107 -3.46 10.89 -1.89
C PHE A 107 -4.97 10.64 -1.90
N SER A 108 -5.41 9.44 -1.54
CA SER A 108 -6.83 9.05 -1.52
C SER A 108 -7.11 8.16 -0.32
N PRO A 109 -8.33 8.13 0.25
CA PRO A 109 -8.59 7.39 1.48
C PRO A 109 -8.37 5.88 1.37
N TRP A 110 -7.93 5.23 2.45
CA TRP A 110 -7.78 3.78 2.47
C TRP A 110 -8.06 3.12 3.80
N TYR A 111 -8.29 1.82 3.66
CA TYR A 111 -8.36 0.86 4.74
C TYR A 111 -7.40 -0.28 4.41
N HIS A 112 -6.48 -0.60 5.31
CA HIS A 112 -5.58 -1.73 5.06
C HIS A 112 -5.26 -2.55 6.31
N SER A 113 -4.93 -3.82 6.06
CA SER A 113 -4.29 -4.72 6.99
C SER A 113 -2.92 -5.07 6.43
N LEU A 114 -1.86 -4.91 7.21
CA LEU A 114 -0.51 -5.29 6.81
C LEU A 114 0.11 -6.20 7.86
N LEU A 115 0.65 -7.33 7.41
CA LEU A 115 1.56 -8.17 8.17
C LEU A 115 2.95 -8.04 7.54
N GLY A 116 3.87 -7.31 8.19
CA GLY A 116 5.22 -7.11 7.68
C GLY A 116 5.82 -5.72 7.95
N LEU A 117 6.46 -5.12 6.95
CA LEU A 117 7.28 -3.92 7.13
C LEU A 117 6.92 -2.80 6.16
N ILE A 118 6.85 -1.57 6.69
CA ILE A 118 6.85 -0.34 5.88
C ILE A 118 8.09 0.48 6.22
N LEU A 119 8.91 0.83 5.22
CA LEU A 119 10.08 1.67 5.45
C LEU A 119 9.71 3.15 5.53
N SER A 120 8.88 3.64 4.61
CA SER A 120 8.38 5.02 4.60
C SER A 120 6.90 5.07 4.24
N LEU A 121 6.12 5.75 5.07
CA LEU A 121 4.69 5.97 4.90
C LEU A 121 4.40 7.47 5.01
N VAL A 122 3.98 8.08 3.89
CA VAL A 122 3.62 9.51 3.80
C VAL A 122 2.20 9.68 3.27
N PRO A 123 1.22 9.75 4.18
CA PRO A 123 -0.18 9.84 3.81
C PRO A 123 -0.77 11.27 3.82
N PHE A 124 -1.49 11.62 2.74
CA PHE A 124 -2.11 12.95 2.50
C PHE A 124 -3.64 12.97 2.53
N SER A 125 -4.29 11.84 2.77
CA SER A 125 -5.75 11.71 2.81
C SER A 125 -6.16 10.74 3.92
N PRO A 126 -7.34 10.88 4.56
CA PRO A 126 -7.67 10.10 5.75
C PRO A 126 -7.54 8.59 5.57
N TRP A 127 -6.99 7.90 6.55
CA TRP A 127 -6.92 6.45 6.53
C TRP A 127 -7.23 5.81 7.87
N SER A 128 -7.55 4.53 7.79
CA SER A 128 -7.45 3.65 8.95
C SER A 128 -6.71 2.37 8.61
N HIS A 129 -5.96 1.84 9.59
CA HIS A 129 -5.22 0.60 9.34
C HIS A 129 -4.95 -0.23 10.59
N SER A 130 -4.69 -1.51 10.32
CA SER A 130 -4.14 -2.46 11.28
C SER A 130 -2.79 -2.95 10.76
N LEU A 131 -1.74 -2.85 11.58
CA LEU A 131 -0.40 -3.31 11.23
C LEU A 131 0.12 -4.30 12.26
N LEU A 132 0.52 -5.48 11.79
CA LEU A 132 1.31 -6.46 12.53
C LEU A 132 2.74 -6.42 12.00
N GLY A 133 3.66 -5.75 12.68
CA GLY A 133 5.05 -5.64 12.25
C GLY A 133 5.70 -4.28 12.51
N SER A 134 6.42 -3.73 11.53
CA SER A 134 7.26 -2.55 11.76
C SER A 134 7.06 -1.42 10.76
N THR A 135 7.11 -0.19 11.26
CA THR A 135 7.18 1.02 10.44
C THR A 135 8.43 1.82 10.79
N PHE A 136 9.30 2.09 9.82
CA PHE A 136 10.54 2.84 10.08
C PHE A 136 10.26 4.35 10.14
N SER A 137 9.56 4.89 9.15
CA SER A 137 9.19 6.31 9.11
C SER A 137 7.72 6.47 8.76
N LEU A 138 6.99 7.16 9.62
CA LEU A 138 5.60 7.51 9.44
C LEU A 138 5.46 9.03 9.57
N VAL A 139 5.13 9.70 8.46
CA VAL A 139 4.95 11.17 8.40
C VAL A 139 3.55 11.51 7.90
N PRO A 140 2.54 11.44 8.78
CA PRO A 140 1.17 11.64 8.39
C PRO A 140 0.72 13.10 8.31
N LEU A 141 0.03 13.47 7.22
CA LEU A 141 -0.43 14.84 6.92
C LEU A 141 -1.96 15.02 6.90
N SER A 142 -2.73 13.96 7.09
CA SER A 142 -4.19 14.01 7.19
C SER A 142 -4.69 13.08 8.29
N PRO A 143 -5.88 13.30 8.89
CA PRO A 143 -6.32 12.55 10.07
C PRO A 143 -6.31 11.03 9.90
N TRP A 144 -5.95 10.30 10.96
CA TRP A 144 -5.96 8.83 10.93
C TRP A 144 -6.35 8.18 12.25
N SER A 145 -6.81 6.95 12.10
CA SER A 145 -6.94 5.99 13.20
C SER A 145 -6.11 4.75 12.90
N HIS A 146 -5.39 4.21 13.88
CA HIS A 146 -4.67 2.95 13.67
C HIS A 146 -4.54 2.06 14.89
N SER A 147 -4.39 0.76 14.61
CA SER A 147 -3.97 -0.26 15.55
C SER A 147 -2.65 -0.84 15.07
N LEU A 148 -1.62 -0.86 15.91
CA LEU A 148 -0.33 -1.47 15.58
C LEU A 148 0.11 -2.44 16.67
N LEU A 149 0.50 -3.64 16.26
CA LEU A 149 1.27 -4.57 17.09
C LEU A 149 2.67 -4.70 16.49
N GLY A 150 3.65 -4.13 17.18
CA GLY A 150 5.04 -4.12 16.77
C GLY A 150 5.72 -2.77 17.01
N LEU A 151 6.54 -2.31 16.06
CA LEU A 151 7.50 -1.23 16.30
C LEU A 151 7.33 -0.05 15.34
N ILE A 152 7.43 1.17 15.87
CA ILE A 152 7.64 2.39 15.08
C ILE A 152 9.00 3.01 15.43
N LEU A 153 9.88 3.25 14.44
CA LEU A 153 11.14 3.95 14.72
C LEU A 153 10.95 5.47 14.78
N SER A 154 10.27 6.06 13.79
CA SER A 154 10.03 7.49 13.74
C SER A 154 8.59 7.78 13.35
N LEU A 155 7.91 8.54 14.21
CA LEU A 155 6.55 9.04 14.01
C LEU A 155 6.56 10.56 14.08
N VAL A 156 6.27 11.22 12.95
CA VAL A 156 6.22 12.70 12.85
C VAL A 156 4.84 13.16 12.36
N PRO A 157 3.86 13.20 13.27
CA PRO A 157 2.50 13.49 12.90
C PRO A 157 2.15 14.98 12.79
N LEU A 158 1.57 15.37 11.64
CA LEU A 158 1.20 16.76 11.29
C LEU A 158 -0.30 17.06 11.31
N SER A 159 -1.15 16.06 11.51
CA SER A 159 -2.61 16.21 11.63
C SER A 159 -3.18 15.32 12.73
N PRO A 160 -4.40 15.56 13.26
CA PRO A 160 -4.90 14.84 14.43
C PRO A 160 -4.97 13.32 14.28
N TRP A 161 -4.73 12.58 15.37
CA TRP A 161 -4.79 11.12 15.33
C TRP A 161 -5.33 10.45 16.59
N PHE A 162 -5.84 9.24 16.35
CA PHE A 162 -6.13 8.24 17.36
C PHE A 162 -5.25 7.01 17.11
N HIS A 163 -4.61 6.47 18.15
CA HIS A 163 -3.88 5.22 18.01
C HIS A 163 -3.99 4.27 19.19
N PHE A 164 -4.00 2.98 18.86
CA PHE A 164 -3.73 1.88 19.77
C PHE A 164 -2.43 1.21 19.33
N LEU A 165 -1.43 1.15 20.22
CA LEU A 165 -0.14 0.55 19.91
C LEU A 165 0.31 -0.42 20.99
N LEU A 166 0.63 -1.63 20.58
CA LEU A 166 1.28 -2.68 21.37
C LEU A 166 2.73 -2.82 20.90
N GLY A 167 3.65 -2.20 21.63
CA GLY A 167 5.10 -2.22 21.34
C GLY A 167 5.76 -0.85 21.43
N PRO A 168 7.03 -0.71 21.00
CA PRO A 168 7.80 0.51 21.21
C PRO A 168 7.65 1.55 20.08
N ILE A 169 7.78 2.81 20.47
CA ILE A 169 8.06 3.94 19.57
C ILE A 169 9.44 4.51 19.93
N LEU A 170 10.39 4.52 19.00
CA LEU A 170 11.74 5.03 19.28
C LEU A 170 11.78 6.57 19.30
N SER A 171 11.11 7.23 18.35
CA SER A 171 11.03 8.68 18.26
C SER A 171 9.62 9.13 17.86
N LEU A 172 9.05 10.04 18.64
CA LEU A 172 7.74 10.65 18.43
C LEU A 172 7.87 12.18 18.47
N VAL A 173 7.58 12.84 17.34
CA VAL A 173 7.66 14.30 17.18
C VAL A 173 6.32 14.86 16.68
N PRO A 174 5.37 15.09 17.60
CA PRO A 174 4.01 15.49 17.25
C PRO A 174 3.77 16.99 17.10
N PHE A 175 2.93 17.37 16.12
CA PHE A 175 2.54 18.76 15.83
C PHE A 175 1.03 19.04 15.91
N SER A 176 0.19 18.06 16.29
CA SER A 176 -1.27 18.23 16.32
C SER A 176 -1.97 17.31 17.33
N PRO A 177 -3.18 17.66 17.83
CA PRO A 177 -3.93 16.91 18.85
C PRO A 177 -3.91 15.39 18.66
N TRP A 178 -3.63 14.65 19.74
CA TRP A 178 -3.67 13.19 19.69
C TRP A 178 -4.37 12.55 20.87
N SER A 179 -4.85 11.35 20.60
CA SER A 179 -5.37 10.42 21.59
C SER A 179 -4.69 9.08 21.40
N HIS A 180 -4.30 8.44 22.50
CA HIS A 180 -3.53 7.21 22.41
C HIS A 180 -3.79 6.24 23.55
N SER A 181 -3.66 4.97 23.20
CA SER A 181 -3.51 3.86 24.13
C SER A 181 -2.23 3.12 23.74
N LEU A 182 -1.19 3.27 24.56
CA LEU A 182 0.11 2.67 24.35
C LEU A 182 0.37 1.61 25.41
N LEU A 183 0.54 0.37 24.96
CA LEU A 183 1.06 -0.74 25.76
C LEU A 183 2.48 -1.04 25.26
N GLY A 184 3.42 -0.22 25.71
CA GLY A 184 4.83 -0.27 25.32
C GLY A 184 5.60 0.96 25.80
N SER A 185 6.70 1.31 25.14
CA SER A 185 7.57 2.40 25.55
C SER A 185 7.79 3.42 24.44
N THR A 186 7.72 4.71 24.79
CA THR A 186 8.26 5.81 23.97
C THR A 186 9.66 6.15 24.45
N PHE A 187 10.68 6.02 23.61
CA PHE A 187 12.07 6.32 24.01
C PHE A 187 12.42 7.81 23.88
N SER A 188 11.89 8.49 22.87
CA SER A 188 12.07 9.92 22.65
C SER A 188 10.75 10.57 22.26
N LEU A 189 10.37 11.61 23.00
CA LEU A 189 9.18 12.43 22.76
C LEU A 189 9.61 13.90 22.69
N VAL A 190 9.33 14.58 21.58
CA VAL A 190 9.64 16.01 21.40
C VAL A 190 8.35 16.77 21.12
N LEU A 191 7.89 17.56 22.09
CA LEU A 191 6.71 18.42 21.95
C LEU A 191 7.10 19.76 21.33
N LEU A 192 6.51 20.10 20.19
CA LEU A 192 6.81 21.35 19.47
C LEU A 192 5.71 22.41 19.54
N SER A 193 4.56 22.10 20.16
CA SER A 193 3.45 23.02 20.39
C SER A 193 2.98 22.94 21.86
N PRO A 194 2.50 24.05 22.46
CA PRO A 194 1.73 23.97 23.70
C PRO A 194 0.37 23.34 23.39
N TRP A 195 -0.04 22.39 24.22
CA TRP A 195 -1.28 21.61 24.07
C TRP A 195 -2.37 22.22 24.95
#